data_AF-A0A0H4VE80-F1
#
_entry.id   AF-A0A0H4VE80-F1
#
_cell.length_a   1.000
_cell.length_b   1.000
_cell.length_c   1.000
_cell.angle_alpha   90.00
_cell.angle_beta   90.00
_cell.angle_gamma   90.00
#
_symmetry.space_group_name_H-M   'P 1'
#
loop_
_entity.id
_entity.type
_entity.pdbx_description
1 polymer ?
#
loop_
_entity_poly.entity_id
_entity_poly.type
_entity_poly.pdbx_seq_one_letter_code
_entity_poly.pdbx_strand_id
1 'polypeptide(L)'
;MHRVALLLTVGLLAACGNSSSTASGNIEDGADNEGDAIALAETANATEPSTINMSSPLGSGTAQAPGETITSENASRKAESVTTLPLKPGFYVVNDTTCDQASNATLMLVRKSGINTSRVPCDFKSIEKTGTNSYRVTESCTEGGAAWGTEEHISTSVSTYEILNETSFTSKSDSGWESSARYCPQPSLPEPWRNNDIGDLIE
;
A
#
# COMPACT_ATOMS: atom_id res chain seq x y z
N MET A 1 48.27 0.81 -62.22
CA MET A 1 47.54 1.91 -61.54
C MET A 1 46.56 1.28 -60.57
N HIS A 2 46.58 1.74 -59.31
CA HIS A 2 45.63 1.51 -58.20
C HIS A 2 45.42 0.05 -57.75
N ARG A 3 46.13 -0.41 -56.70
CA ARG A 3 45.85 -0.31 -55.24
C ARG A 3 44.64 -1.18 -54.83
N VAL A 4 44.58 -1.96 -53.76
CA VAL A 4 45.44 -2.33 -52.61
C VAL A 4 44.75 -3.58 -51.99
N ALA A 5 45.54 -4.48 -51.40
CA ALA A 5 45.11 -5.68 -50.68
C ALA A 5 44.44 -5.38 -49.33
N LEU A 6 43.59 -6.28 -48.80
CA LEU A 6 43.85 -6.99 -47.53
C LEU A 6 42.80 -8.08 -47.21
N LEU A 7 43.31 -9.15 -46.62
CA LEU A 7 42.65 -10.36 -46.10
C LEU A 7 41.79 -10.09 -44.86
N LEU A 8 40.87 -11.01 -44.53
CA LEU A 8 40.86 -11.72 -43.23
C LEU A 8 39.77 -12.83 -43.16
N THR A 9 40.29 -14.06 -43.17
CA THR A 9 39.93 -15.33 -42.49
C THR A 9 38.57 -15.59 -41.82
N VAL A 10 38.17 -16.84 -42.05
CA VAL A 10 37.13 -17.71 -41.46
C VAL A 10 37.23 -17.90 -39.95
N GLY A 11 36.08 -18.07 -39.28
CA GLY A 11 35.95 -18.66 -37.94
C GLY A 11 34.50 -19.01 -37.59
N LEU A 12 34.07 -20.25 -37.90
CA LEU A 12 32.90 -20.93 -37.33
C LEU A 12 33.30 -21.54 -35.97
N LEU A 13 32.42 -21.51 -34.97
CA LEU A 13 31.92 -22.67 -34.19
C LEU A 13 31.27 -22.24 -32.86
N ALA A 14 30.11 -22.84 -32.61
CA ALA A 14 29.34 -22.74 -31.38
C ALA A 14 30.09 -23.34 -30.18
N ALA A 15 29.96 -22.69 -29.02
CA ALA A 15 30.22 -23.28 -27.72
C ALA A 15 29.09 -22.87 -26.76
N CYS A 16 28.27 -23.86 -26.39
CA CYS A 16 27.37 -23.80 -25.25
C CYS A 16 28.17 -23.90 -23.95
N GLY A 17 27.73 -23.16 -22.93
CA GLY A 17 28.04 -23.44 -21.53
C GLY A 17 29.30 -22.76 -20.99
N ASN A 18 29.11 -21.77 -20.11
CA ASN A 18 29.50 -21.88 -18.70
C ASN A 18 28.97 -20.66 -17.91
N SER A 19 27.67 -20.65 -17.56
CA SER A 19 27.16 -19.75 -16.52
C SER A 19 27.51 -20.33 -15.16
N SER A 20 28.73 -20.07 -14.68
CA SER A 20 29.07 -20.27 -13.28
C SER A 20 28.73 -19.00 -12.50
N SER A 21 27.44 -18.80 -12.24
CA SER A 21 27.03 -18.01 -11.09
C SER A 21 26.84 -18.99 -9.94
N THR A 22 27.85 -19.10 -9.09
CA THR A 22 27.76 -19.70 -7.77
C THR A 22 26.65 -18.99 -6.99
N ALA A 23 25.44 -19.55 -7.04
CA ALA A 23 24.42 -19.35 -6.02
C ALA A 23 24.84 -20.17 -4.79
N SER A 24 25.59 -19.56 -3.89
CA SER A 24 25.55 -19.97 -2.49
C SER A 24 24.29 -19.37 -1.91
N GLY A 25 23.28 -20.22 -1.72
CA GLY A 25 22.10 -19.86 -0.96
C GLY A 25 22.46 -19.59 0.48
N ASN A 26 22.08 -18.42 0.96
CA ASN A 26 21.63 -18.24 2.32
C ASN A 26 20.15 -17.88 2.21
N ILE A 27 19.29 -18.80 2.68
CA ILE A 27 17.92 -18.46 2.99
C ILE A 27 18.00 -17.66 4.29
N GLU A 28 18.05 -16.36 4.16
CA GLU A 28 17.71 -15.39 5.21
C GLU A 28 16.57 -14.56 4.63
N ASP A 29 15.38 -15.16 4.50
CA ASP A 29 14.21 -14.49 3.90
C ASP A 29 13.50 -13.66 4.99
N GLY A 30 14.19 -12.61 5.44
CA GLY A 30 13.56 -11.45 6.04
C GLY A 30 13.11 -10.52 4.92
N ALA A 31 12.02 -9.78 5.10
CA ALA A 31 11.68 -8.74 4.14
C ALA A 31 12.74 -7.63 4.23
N ASP A 32 13.60 -7.53 3.20
CA ASP A 32 14.70 -6.54 3.14
C ASP A 32 14.18 -5.08 3.11
N ASN A 33 12.89 -4.87 2.84
CA ASN A 33 12.20 -3.59 3.06
C ASN A 33 10.67 -3.76 3.20
N GLU A 34 10.01 -2.70 3.68
CA GLU A 34 8.57 -2.69 4.00
C GLU A 34 7.65 -2.82 2.78
N GLY A 35 8.10 -2.30 1.63
CA GLY A 35 7.39 -2.45 0.36
C GLY A 35 7.42 -3.89 -0.12
N ASP A 36 8.55 -4.56 0.04
CA ASP A 36 8.80 -5.95 -0.31
C ASP A 36 8.00 -6.94 0.55
N ALA A 37 7.77 -6.60 1.82
CA ALA A 37 6.88 -7.37 2.70
C ALA A 37 5.46 -7.49 2.14
N ILE A 38 5.01 -6.51 1.33
CA ILE A 38 3.72 -6.57 0.63
C ILE A 38 3.91 -6.99 -0.84
N ALA A 39 4.97 -6.52 -1.52
CA ALA A 39 5.17 -6.56 -2.98
C ALA A 39 5.87 -7.81 -3.54
N LEU A 40 6.74 -8.51 -2.81
CA LEU A 40 7.55 -9.62 -3.38
C LEU A 40 6.79 -10.92 -3.70
N ALA A 41 5.46 -10.91 -3.66
CA ALA A 41 4.63 -12.09 -3.91
C ALA A 41 4.28 -12.35 -5.40
N GLU A 42 4.64 -11.46 -6.34
CA GLU A 42 3.95 -11.35 -7.64
C GLU A 42 4.70 -11.85 -8.89
N THR A 43 5.73 -12.72 -8.80
CA THR A 43 6.29 -13.31 -10.05
C THR A 43 5.42 -14.39 -10.69
N ALA A 44 4.18 -14.57 -10.24
CA ALA A 44 3.20 -15.39 -10.93
C ALA A 44 1.84 -14.71 -10.94
N ASN A 45 1.32 -14.48 -12.15
CA ASN A 45 -0.09 -14.26 -12.44
C ASN A 45 -0.59 -12.80 -12.51
N ALA A 46 0.07 -12.01 -13.37
CA ALA A 46 -0.59 -10.87 -13.99
C ALA A 46 -1.71 -11.39 -14.92
N THR A 47 -2.97 -11.23 -14.51
CA THR A 47 -4.13 -11.25 -15.39
C THR A 47 -4.80 -9.89 -15.29
N GLU A 48 -4.83 -9.17 -16.41
CA GLU A 48 -5.33 -7.80 -16.52
C GLU A 48 -6.79 -7.64 -16.07
N PRO A 49 -7.15 -6.54 -15.38
CA PRO A 49 -8.54 -6.19 -15.22
C PRO A 49 -9.07 -5.47 -16.47
N SER A 50 -10.14 -6.04 -17.01
CA SER A 50 -10.97 -5.48 -18.08
C SER A 50 -11.68 -4.20 -17.63
N THR A 51 -11.78 -3.25 -18.55
CA THR A 51 -12.53 -2.00 -18.45
C THR A 51 -14.04 -2.26 -18.37
N ILE A 52 -14.73 -1.65 -17.40
CA ILE A 52 -16.18 -1.49 -17.44
C ILE A 52 -16.59 -0.04 -17.21
N ASN A 53 -17.30 0.44 -18.23
CA ASN A 53 -17.98 1.71 -18.42
C ASN A 53 -19.25 1.77 -17.57
N MET A 54 -19.51 2.86 -16.85
CA MET A 54 -20.78 3.08 -16.16
C MET A 54 -21.26 4.52 -16.36
N SER A 55 -22.29 4.65 -17.21
CA SER A 55 -23.07 5.86 -17.44
C SER A 55 -24.05 6.12 -16.28
N SER A 56 -24.26 7.40 -15.95
CA SER A 56 -25.27 7.89 -15.00
C SER A 56 -26.71 7.54 -15.39
N PRO A 57 -27.66 7.68 -14.45
CA PRO A 57 -28.56 8.82 -14.62
C PRO A 57 -28.95 9.58 -13.32
N LEU A 58 -29.34 10.83 -13.55
CA LEU A 58 -29.96 11.79 -12.64
C LEU A 58 -31.34 11.30 -12.15
N GLY A 59 -31.65 11.57 -10.88
CA GLY A 59 -33.00 11.42 -10.31
C GLY A 59 -33.25 12.50 -9.25
N SER A 60 -34.07 13.48 -9.60
CA SER A 60 -34.58 14.55 -8.72
C SER A 60 -35.63 14.02 -7.73
N GLY A 61 -35.61 14.53 -6.50
CA GLY A 61 -36.67 14.32 -5.52
C GLY A 61 -36.54 15.25 -4.31
N THR A 62 -37.20 16.41 -4.37
CA THR A 62 -37.37 17.34 -3.25
C THR A 62 -38.43 16.85 -2.27
N ALA A 63 -38.12 16.87 -0.97
CA ALA A 63 -39.11 17.14 0.08
C ALA A 63 -38.40 17.62 1.35
N GLN A 64 -38.72 18.84 1.75
CA GLN A 64 -38.27 19.49 2.99
C GLN A 64 -39.47 19.51 3.96
N ALA A 65 -39.25 19.10 5.21
CA ALA A 65 -40.17 19.34 6.32
C ALA A 65 -39.35 19.76 7.56
N PRO A 66 -39.91 20.60 8.45
CA PRO A 66 -39.14 21.41 9.38
C PRO A 66 -39.08 20.83 10.80
N GLY A 67 -38.02 21.19 11.51
CA GLY A 67 -38.06 21.38 12.96
C GLY A 67 -37.52 20.24 13.79
N GLU A 68 -36.20 20.24 13.99
CA GLU A 68 -35.67 20.10 15.34
C GLU A 68 -34.35 20.87 15.41
N THR A 69 -34.28 21.80 16.35
CA THR A 69 -33.07 22.52 16.71
C THR A 69 -32.12 21.50 17.32
N ILE A 70 -31.34 20.81 16.49
CA ILE A 70 -30.14 20.15 16.97
C ILE A 70 -29.16 21.27 17.24
N THR A 71 -29.07 21.65 18.52
CA THR A 71 -27.97 22.43 19.05
C THR A 71 -26.69 21.76 18.58
N SER A 72 -26.10 22.33 17.54
CA SER A 72 -24.79 21.96 17.06
C SER A 72 -23.81 22.36 18.15
N GLU A 73 -23.60 21.47 19.12
CA GLU A 73 -22.37 21.42 19.91
C GLU A 73 -21.22 20.97 19.00
N ASN A 74 -21.02 21.68 17.89
CA ASN A 74 -19.72 21.80 17.26
C ASN A 74 -18.90 22.79 18.09
N ALA A 75 -18.80 22.50 19.39
CA ALA A 75 -17.75 23.05 20.22
C ALA A 75 -16.46 22.53 19.58
N SER A 76 -15.71 23.46 18.99
CA SER A 76 -14.36 23.25 18.49
C SER A 76 -13.52 22.69 19.63
N ARG A 77 -13.56 21.37 19.81
CA ARG A 77 -12.62 20.64 20.65
C ARG A 77 -11.30 20.83 19.95
N LYS A 78 -10.42 21.61 20.57
CA LYS A 78 -9.06 21.83 20.12
C LYS A 78 -8.45 20.46 19.85
N ALA A 79 -8.04 20.22 18.60
CA ALA A 79 -7.47 18.96 18.21
C ALA A 79 -6.20 18.69 19.04
N GLU A 80 -6.11 17.48 19.58
CA GLU A 80 -4.98 17.05 20.41
C GLU A 80 -3.95 16.35 19.52
N SER A 81 -2.70 16.81 19.55
CA SER A 81 -1.61 16.13 18.84
C SER A 81 -1.27 14.82 19.55
N VAL A 82 -1.29 13.72 18.82
CA VAL A 82 -0.87 12.40 19.30
C VAL A 82 0.25 11.85 18.41
N THR A 83 1.00 10.88 18.91
CA THR A 83 2.17 10.32 18.19
C THR A 83 1.82 9.10 17.35
N THR A 84 0.75 8.38 17.68
CA THR A 84 0.34 7.15 16.99
C THR A 84 -1.17 7.08 16.89
N LEU A 85 -1.68 6.39 15.86
CA LEU A 85 -3.06 5.94 15.84
C LEU A 85 -3.21 4.79 16.85
N PRO A 86 -4.37 4.65 17.54
CA PRO A 86 -4.62 3.55 18.47
C PRO A 86 -4.97 2.26 17.71
N LEU A 87 -4.15 1.88 16.73
CA LEU A 87 -4.28 0.65 15.95
C LEU A 87 -3.20 -0.34 16.38
N LYS A 88 -3.56 -1.61 16.37
CA LYS A 88 -2.61 -2.71 16.53
C LYS A 88 -1.71 -2.76 15.30
N PRO A 89 -0.37 -2.74 15.43
CA PRO A 89 0.52 -2.92 14.28
C PRO A 89 0.41 -4.33 13.67
N GLY A 90 0.68 -4.43 12.37
CA GLY A 90 0.63 -5.69 11.60
C GLY A 90 -0.25 -5.58 10.35
N PHE A 91 -0.69 -6.74 9.85
CA PHE A 91 -1.42 -6.80 8.59
C PHE A 91 -2.91 -6.49 8.73
N TYR A 92 -3.39 -5.68 7.80
CA TYR A 92 -4.80 -5.32 7.64
C TYR A 92 -5.23 -5.69 6.22
N VAL A 93 -6.49 -6.08 6.08
CA VAL A 93 -7.12 -6.38 4.80
C VAL A 93 -8.35 -5.52 4.65
N VAL A 94 -8.59 -4.97 3.46
CA VAL A 94 -9.80 -4.20 3.16
C VAL A 94 -11.06 -5.03 3.46
N ASN A 95 -12.10 -4.37 3.95
CA ASN A 95 -13.24 -5.05 4.58
C ASN A 95 -14.06 -5.97 3.65
N ASP A 96 -13.99 -5.79 2.34
CA ASP A 96 -14.65 -6.64 1.35
C ASP A 96 -13.89 -7.96 1.06
N THR A 97 -12.70 -8.13 1.64
CA THR A 97 -11.81 -9.28 1.43
C THR A 97 -11.56 -10.02 2.75
N THR A 98 -11.64 -11.36 2.72
CA THR A 98 -11.34 -12.22 3.87
C THR A 98 -9.82 -12.36 4.06
N CYS A 99 -9.34 -12.74 5.25
CA CYS A 99 -7.88 -12.80 5.50
C CYS A 99 -7.19 -13.85 4.61
N ASP A 100 -7.83 -14.99 4.40
CA ASP A 100 -7.32 -16.11 3.61
C ASP A 100 -7.38 -15.86 2.10
N GLN A 101 -8.14 -14.84 1.67
CA GLN A 101 -8.22 -14.37 0.28
C GLN A 101 -7.44 -13.08 0.04
N ALA A 102 -6.65 -12.63 1.02
CA ALA A 102 -5.85 -11.43 0.87
C ALA A 102 -4.90 -11.56 -0.33
N SER A 103 -4.79 -10.46 -1.06
CA SER A 103 -3.86 -10.26 -2.15
C SER A 103 -3.06 -8.98 -1.91
N ASN A 104 -2.00 -8.81 -2.69
CA ASN A 104 -1.18 -7.61 -2.72
C ASN A 104 -2.00 -6.31 -2.82
N ALA A 105 -3.07 -6.31 -3.61
CA ALA A 105 -3.94 -5.14 -3.82
C ALA A 105 -4.85 -4.81 -2.64
N THR A 106 -5.12 -5.79 -1.77
CA THR A 106 -6.10 -5.68 -0.67
C THR A 106 -5.45 -5.54 0.70
N LEU A 107 -4.13 -5.68 0.77
CA LEU A 107 -3.37 -5.86 2.00
C LEU A 107 -2.61 -4.57 2.33
N MET A 108 -2.59 -4.24 3.62
CA MET A 108 -1.90 -3.09 4.18
C MET A 108 -1.04 -3.55 5.37
N LEU A 109 0.15 -2.97 5.51
CA LEU A 109 0.97 -3.10 6.70
C LEU A 109 0.80 -1.83 7.55
N VAL A 110 0.16 -1.96 8.71
CA VAL A 110 0.03 -0.88 9.68
C VAL A 110 1.22 -0.92 10.62
N ARG A 111 1.96 0.20 10.68
CA ARG A 111 3.14 0.42 11.52
C ARG A 111 2.81 1.49 12.57
N LYS A 112 3.64 1.69 13.58
CA LYS A 112 3.44 2.85 14.49
C LYS A 112 3.62 4.18 13.75
N SER A 113 4.53 4.19 12.77
CA SER A 113 4.93 5.36 11.99
C SER A 113 4.10 5.61 10.73
N GLY A 114 3.22 4.70 10.30
CA GLY A 114 2.57 4.83 9.00
C GLY A 114 1.72 3.64 8.58
N ILE A 115 1.18 3.72 7.36
CA ILE A 115 0.46 2.63 6.71
C ILE A 115 1.05 2.44 5.33
N ASN A 116 1.49 1.22 5.05
CA ASN A 116 2.01 0.87 3.74
C ASN A 116 0.99 0.01 3.00
N THR A 117 0.66 0.44 1.80
CA THR A 117 0.04 -0.43 0.79
C THR A 117 1.14 -1.02 -0.09
N SER A 118 0.81 -1.96 -0.98
CA SER A 118 1.83 -2.55 -1.86
C SER A 118 2.65 -1.52 -2.64
N ARG A 119 2.03 -0.44 -3.12
CA ARG A 119 2.66 0.48 -4.08
C ARG A 119 2.89 1.87 -3.53
N VAL A 120 2.23 2.18 -2.43
CA VAL A 120 2.22 3.51 -1.84
C VAL A 120 2.46 3.34 -0.33
N PRO A 121 3.73 3.22 0.09
CA PRO A 121 4.09 3.43 1.49
C PRO A 121 3.81 4.87 1.91
N CYS A 122 3.21 5.04 3.08
CA CYS A 122 2.92 6.35 3.66
C CYS A 122 3.41 6.42 5.11
N ASP A 123 4.20 7.45 5.42
CA ASP A 123 4.61 7.77 6.79
C ASP A 123 3.74 8.88 7.36
N PHE A 124 3.28 8.71 8.59
CA PHE A 124 2.63 9.74 9.38
C PHE A 124 3.63 10.85 9.73
N LYS A 125 3.31 12.09 9.36
CA LYS A 125 4.07 13.28 9.72
C LYS A 125 3.45 14.04 10.89
N SER A 126 2.13 13.98 11.03
CA SER A 126 1.41 14.50 12.20
C SER A 126 0.07 13.81 12.37
N ILE A 127 -0.34 13.56 13.61
CA ILE A 127 -1.66 13.02 13.93
C ILE A 127 -2.35 13.95 14.91
N GLU A 128 -3.56 14.35 14.56
CA GLU A 128 -4.42 15.18 15.38
C GLU A 128 -5.70 14.43 15.72
N LYS A 129 -5.94 14.17 17.00
CA LYS A 129 -7.22 13.64 17.47
C LYS A 129 -8.26 14.74 17.44
N THR A 130 -9.25 14.60 16.57
CA THR A 130 -10.30 15.58 16.27
C THR A 130 -11.65 15.24 16.93
N GLY A 131 -11.82 14.00 17.39
CA GLY A 131 -13.01 13.54 18.08
C GLY A 131 -12.70 12.36 19.01
N THR A 132 -13.74 11.69 19.51
CA THR A 132 -13.57 10.52 20.39
C THR A 132 -12.76 9.41 19.69
N ASN A 133 -13.11 9.14 18.43
CA ASN A 133 -12.55 8.08 17.57
C ASN A 133 -12.05 8.62 16.22
N SER A 134 -12.04 9.94 16.06
CA SER A 134 -11.72 10.62 14.80
C SER A 134 -10.34 11.26 14.88
N TYR A 135 -9.57 11.10 13.81
CA TYR A 135 -8.20 11.57 13.70
C TYR A 135 -7.99 12.21 12.34
N ARG A 136 -7.26 13.33 12.29
CA ARG A 136 -6.73 13.90 11.05
C ARG A 136 -5.24 13.63 10.99
N VAL A 137 -4.77 13.03 9.91
CA VAL A 137 -3.39 12.58 9.73
C VAL A 137 -2.82 13.28 8.51
N THR A 138 -1.64 13.87 8.66
CA THR A 138 -0.83 14.35 7.54
C THR A 138 0.22 13.27 7.24
N GLU A 139 0.31 12.86 6.00
CA GLU A 139 1.07 11.70 5.55
C GLU A 139 2.03 12.12 4.44
N SER A 140 3.23 11.54 4.41
CA SER A 140 4.12 11.60 3.25
C SER A 140 4.09 10.25 2.58
N CYS A 141 3.61 10.20 1.35
CA CYS A 141 3.46 8.98 0.59
C CYS A 141 4.44 8.97 -0.57
N THR A 142 5.10 7.83 -0.77
CA THR A 142 6.04 7.64 -1.86
C THR A 142 5.43 6.71 -2.90
N GLU A 143 5.42 7.13 -4.16
CA GLU A 143 4.97 6.32 -5.29
C GLU A 143 6.11 6.17 -6.31
N GLY A 144 6.12 5.07 -7.04
CA GLY A 144 7.15 4.80 -8.04
C GLY A 144 8.53 4.54 -7.42
N GLY A 145 9.58 4.82 -8.17
CA GLY A 145 10.97 4.53 -7.78
C GLY A 145 11.53 3.25 -8.40
N ALA A 146 12.76 2.91 -8.00
CA ALA A 146 13.56 1.86 -8.65
C ALA A 146 12.87 0.49 -8.63
N ALA A 147 12.18 0.14 -7.54
CA ALA A 147 11.40 -1.08 -7.41
C ALA A 147 10.29 -1.21 -8.46
N TRP A 148 9.79 -0.08 -8.97
CA TRP A 148 8.70 0.00 -9.93
C TRP A 148 9.14 0.48 -11.33
N GLY A 149 10.44 0.67 -11.56
CA GLY A 149 10.98 1.13 -12.83
C GLY A 149 10.48 2.53 -13.26
N THR A 150 10.06 3.36 -12.31
CA THR A 150 9.50 4.70 -12.55
C THR A 150 10.22 5.75 -11.71
N GLU A 151 10.02 7.02 -12.02
CA GLU A 151 10.51 8.12 -11.17
C GLU A 151 9.82 8.05 -9.81
N GLU A 152 10.58 8.29 -8.74
CA GLU A 152 10.03 8.39 -7.39
C GLU A 152 9.27 9.71 -7.24
N HIS A 153 8.03 9.63 -6.79
CA HIS A 153 7.21 10.78 -6.48
C HIS A 153 6.82 10.76 -5.00
N ILE A 154 7.23 11.81 -4.28
CA ILE A 154 6.84 12.02 -2.89
C ILE A 154 5.71 13.05 -2.86
N SER A 155 4.58 12.65 -2.29
CA SER A 155 3.40 13.49 -2.12
C SER A 155 3.06 13.65 -0.64
N THR A 156 2.39 14.75 -0.30
CA THR A 156 1.77 14.93 1.01
C THR A 156 0.27 14.77 0.86
N SER A 157 -0.35 13.94 1.71
CA SER A 157 -1.80 13.77 1.77
C SER A 157 -2.31 14.06 3.17
N VAL A 158 -3.55 14.52 3.28
CA VAL A 158 -4.26 14.64 4.55
C VAL A 158 -5.46 13.70 4.55
N SER A 159 -5.46 12.76 5.48
CA SER A 159 -6.49 11.74 5.62
C SER A 159 -7.23 11.90 6.95
N THR A 160 -8.55 11.67 6.94
CA THR A 160 -9.34 11.50 8.16
C THR A 160 -9.49 10.02 8.45
N TYR A 161 -9.24 9.61 9.68
CA TYR A 161 -9.39 8.23 10.15
C TYR A 161 -10.46 8.16 11.24
N GLU A 162 -11.36 7.20 11.10
CA GLU A 162 -12.30 6.78 12.14
C GLU A 162 -11.87 5.41 12.68
N ILE A 163 -11.57 5.34 13.98
CA ILE A 163 -11.00 4.16 14.65
C ILE A 163 -11.89 3.80 15.83
N LEU A 164 -12.82 2.86 15.62
CA LEU A 164 -13.76 2.41 16.65
C LEU A 164 -13.13 1.45 17.65
N ASN A 165 -12.10 0.72 17.24
CA ASN A 165 -11.35 -0.23 18.05
C ASN A 165 -9.94 -0.39 17.46
N GLU A 166 -9.05 -1.04 18.19
CA GLU A 166 -7.64 -1.20 17.80
C GLU A 166 -7.40 -2.09 16.57
N THR A 167 -8.42 -2.75 16.02
CA THR A 167 -8.31 -3.73 14.93
C THR A 167 -9.05 -3.32 13.66
N SER A 168 -9.59 -2.10 13.57
CA SER A 168 -10.29 -1.66 12.37
C SER A 168 -10.27 -0.15 12.24
N PHE A 169 -10.20 0.33 11.00
CA PHE A 169 -10.36 1.74 10.70
C PHE A 169 -11.11 1.95 9.40
N THR A 170 -11.67 3.15 9.26
CA THR A 170 -12.06 3.74 7.98
C THR A 170 -11.21 4.98 7.76
N SER A 171 -10.63 5.14 6.58
CA SER A 171 -9.90 6.33 6.18
C SER A 171 -10.59 7.03 5.01
N LYS A 172 -10.44 8.35 4.96
CA LYS A 172 -10.88 9.20 3.86
C LYS A 172 -9.80 10.21 3.53
N SER A 173 -9.25 10.17 2.33
CA SER A 173 -8.28 11.17 1.87
C SER A 173 -8.97 12.51 1.56
N ASP A 174 -8.17 13.56 1.47
CA ASP A 174 -8.57 14.88 0.94
C ASP A 174 -9.10 14.83 -0.50
N SER A 175 -8.62 13.89 -1.32
CA SER A 175 -9.15 13.59 -2.65
C SER A 175 -10.51 12.90 -2.64
N GLY A 176 -11.00 12.49 -1.46
CA GLY A 176 -12.30 11.84 -1.28
C GLY A 176 -12.28 10.32 -1.44
N TRP A 177 -11.11 9.71 -1.61
CA TRP A 177 -10.97 8.25 -1.62
C TRP A 177 -11.23 7.70 -0.21
N GLU A 178 -12.09 6.70 -0.11
CA GLU A 178 -12.43 6.05 1.16
C GLU A 178 -11.94 4.60 1.16
N SER A 179 -11.39 4.16 2.29
CA SER A 179 -11.01 2.77 2.51
C SER A 179 -11.41 2.33 3.90
N SER A 180 -11.75 1.06 4.06
CA SER A 180 -11.98 0.46 5.38
C SER A 180 -11.25 -0.86 5.45
N ALA A 181 -10.51 -1.07 6.53
CA ALA A 181 -9.69 -2.26 6.71
C ALA A 181 -9.76 -2.79 8.14
N ARG A 182 -9.46 -4.08 8.27
CA ARG A 182 -9.48 -4.81 9.53
C ARG A 182 -8.22 -5.65 9.69
N TYR A 183 -7.78 -5.81 10.93
CA TYR A 183 -6.62 -6.61 11.29
C TYR A 183 -6.84 -8.08 10.91
N CYS A 184 -5.80 -8.69 10.36
CA CYS A 184 -5.73 -10.13 10.10
C CYS A 184 -4.55 -10.72 10.88
N PRO A 185 -4.76 -11.75 11.71
CA PRO A 185 -3.66 -12.51 12.27
C PRO A 185 -2.79 -13.04 11.13
N GLN A 186 -1.49 -12.81 11.19
CA GLN A 186 -0.58 -13.16 10.11
C GLN A 186 -0.67 -14.64 9.66
N PRO A 187 -0.80 -15.64 10.56
CA PRO A 187 -0.98 -17.04 10.16
C PRO A 187 -2.26 -17.33 9.36
N SER A 188 -3.24 -16.42 9.37
CA SER A 188 -4.48 -16.54 8.58
C SER A 188 -4.36 -16.02 7.14
N LEU A 189 -3.25 -15.36 6.81
CA LEU A 189 -2.99 -14.84 5.47
C LEU A 189 -2.53 -15.97 4.53
N PRO A 190 -2.68 -15.81 3.21
CA PRO A 190 -1.99 -16.64 2.23
C PRO A 190 -0.48 -16.38 2.23
N GLU A 191 0.27 -17.30 1.61
CA GLU A 191 1.68 -17.06 1.30
C GLU A 191 1.82 -15.87 0.33
N PRO A 192 2.91 -15.09 0.42
CA PRO A 192 4.07 -15.25 1.30
C PRO A 192 3.92 -14.57 2.68
N TRP A 193 2.83 -13.83 2.91
CA TRP A 193 2.65 -13.02 4.13
C TRP A 193 2.47 -13.85 5.40
N ARG A 194 2.05 -15.11 5.25
CA ARG A 194 1.77 -15.99 6.39
C ARG A 194 2.94 -16.14 7.35
N ASN A 195 4.15 -16.20 6.82
CA ASN A 195 5.34 -16.63 7.56
C ASN A 195 6.54 -15.68 7.44
N ASN A 196 6.41 -14.54 6.74
CA ASN A 196 7.52 -13.59 6.64
C ASN A 196 7.76 -12.85 7.97
N ASP A 197 9.01 -12.48 8.25
CA ASP A 197 9.29 -11.65 9.42
C ASP A 197 8.94 -10.19 9.12
N ILE A 198 8.15 -9.58 10.00
CA ILE A 198 7.74 -8.17 9.93
C ILE A 198 8.09 -7.40 11.20
N GLY A 199 8.79 -8.01 12.18
CA GLY A 199 9.02 -7.43 13.50
C GLY A 199 9.65 -6.04 13.43
N ASP A 200 10.73 -5.91 12.67
CA ASP A 200 11.46 -4.65 12.51
C ASP A 200 10.68 -3.60 11.69
N LEU A 201 9.65 -4.03 10.94
CA LEU A 201 8.88 -3.15 10.06
C LEU A 201 7.71 -2.47 10.77
N ILE A 202 7.24 -3.02 11.90
CA ILE A 202 6.00 -2.55 12.56
C ILE A 202 6.24 -1.70 13.82
N GLU A 203 7.49 -1.41 14.14
CA GLU A 203 7.90 -0.63 15.31
C GLU A 203 7.56 0.86 15.26
#